data_AF-A0A2N0VCI1-F1
#
_entry.id   AF-A0A2N0VCI1-F1
#
_cell.length_a   1.000
_cell.length_b   1.000
_cell.length_c   1.000
_cell.angle_alpha   90.00
_cell.angle_beta   90.00
_cell.angle_gamma   90.00
#
_symmetry.space_group_name_H-M   'P 1'
#
loop_
_entity.id
_entity.type
_entity.pdbx_description
1 polymer ?
#
loop_
_entity_poly.entity_id
_entity_poly.type
_entity_poly.pdbx_seq_one_letter_code
_entity_poly.pdbx_strand_id
1 'polypeptide(L)'
;MGVELKIVRELATVCVTASELVAIENLLKGELTKPAFIEQFDKMANSIKECYGISIESLETWLAMTTETEFCEQFDAAYAHHKATYLSITNRPRVASERAYLDYMLLREFKETQTAYPLLKLTFARLDEFIDKWITNDAWLAMSIENLVKMLYRFLTEVSELKQKDPTDAFTIYQTLMAALRPYCALLENNWIVLEEPVGQTETA
;
A
#
# COMPACT_ATOMS: atom_id res chain seq x y z
N MET A 1 -11.47 -0.30 20.43
CA MET A 1 -11.56 -0.29 18.96
C MET A 1 -11.49 -1.73 18.49
N GLY A 2 -12.53 -2.24 17.80
CA GLY A 2 -12.56 -3.61 17.25
C GLY A 2 -11.42 -3.88 16.28
N VAL A 3 -11.14 -5.15 16.00
CA VAL A 3 -10.03 -5.56 15.12
C VAL A 3 -10.25 -5.03 13.71
N GLU A 4 -11.48 -5.08 13.22
CA GLU A 4 -11.95 -4.60 11.93
C GLU A 4 -11.63 -3.12 11.74
N LEU A 5 -11.95 -2.28 12.74
CA LEU A 5 -11.69 -0.85 12.68
C LEU A 5 -10.18 -0.55 12.70
N LYS A 6 -9.36 -1.40 13.32
CA LYS A 6 -7.90 -1.26 13.24
C LYS A 6 -7.40 -1.60 11.83
N ILE A 7 -7.88 -2.69 11.23
CA ILE A 7 -7.53 -3.08 9.86
C ILE A 7 -7.90 -1.96 8.88
N VAL A 8 -9.14 -1.47 8.94
CA VAL A 8 -9.63 -0.39 8.08
C VAL A 8 -8.79 0.89 8.27
N ARG A 9 -8.45 1.24 9.50
CA ARG A 9 -7.61 2.42 9.78
C ARG A 9 -6.23 2.28 9.15
N GLU A 10 -5.55 1.14 9.35
CA GLU A 10 -4.22 0.95 8.77
C GLU A 10 -4.27 0.98 7.24
N LEU A 11 -5.25 0.31 6.63
CA LEU A 11 -5.41 0.33 5.18
C LEU A 11 -5.71 1.75 4.66
N ALA A 12 -6.54 2.52 5.36
CA ALA A 12 -6.82 3.91 5.02
C ALA A 12 -5.55 4.77 5.08
N THR A 13 -4.70 4.58 6.11
CA THR A 13 -3.39 5.25 6.18
C THR A 13 -2.54 4.94 4.97
N VAL A 14 -2.43 3.66 4.59
CA VAL A 14 -1.68 3.21 3.40
C VAL A 14 -2.21 3.86 2.11
N CYS A 15 -3.54 3.98 1.98
CA CYS A 15 -4.16 4.64 0.82
C CYS A 15 -3.84 6.14 0.74
N VAL A 16 -3.89 6.84 1.87
CA VAL A 16 -3.59 8.28 1.93
C VAL A 16 -2.13 8.52 1.57
N THR A 17 -1.20 7.70 2.06
CA THR A 17 0.21 7.82 1.70
C THR A 17 0.47 7.51 0.23
N ALA A 18 -0.22 6.51 -0.33
CA ALA A 18 -0.12 6.21 -1.76
C ALA A 18 -0.61 7.38 -2.62
N SER A 19 -1.73 8.00 -2.24
CA SER A 19 -2.30 9.15 -2.96
C SER A 19 -1.38 10.38 -2.89
N GLU A 20 -0.70 10.60 -1.76
CA GLU A 20 0.29 11.68 -1.63
C GLU A 20 1.50 11.44 -2.55
N LEU A 21 2.00 10.21 -2.63
CA LEU A 21 3.08 9.85 -3.55
C LEU A 21 2.68 10.10 -5.01
N VAL A 22 1.46 9.69 -5.41
CA VAL A 22 0.91 9.97 -6.75
C VAL A 22 0.90 11.47 -7.06
N ALA A 23 0.43 12.28 -6.11
CA ALA A 23 0.36 13.72 -6.29
C ALA A 23 1.76 14.36 -6.44
N ILE A 24 2.74 13.90 -5.66
CA ILE A 24 4.14 14.33 -5.77
C ILE A 24 4.72 13.90 -7.13
N GLU A 25 4.54 12.64 -7.51
CA GLU A 25 5.04 12.07 -8.76
C GLU A 25 4.49 12.84 -9.98
N ASN A 26 3.18 13.06 -10.04
CA ASN A 26 2.55 13.80 -11.15
C ASN A 26 3.08 15.23 -11.29
N LEU A 27 3.29 15.93 -10.17
CA LEU A 27 3.82 17.29 -10.19
C LEU A 27 5.30 17.33 -10.59
N LEU A 28 6.13 16.42 -10.07
CA LEU A 28 7.55 16.39 -10.41
C LEU A 28 7.76 15.96 -11.86
N LYS A 29 7.08 14.91 -12.32
CA LYS A 29 7.22 14.41 -13.71
C LYS A 29 6.59 15.34 -14.74
N GLY A 30 5.55 16.10 -14.36
CA GLY A 30 4.96 17.12 -15.23
C GLY A 30 5.89 18.31 -15.51
N GLU A 31 6.77 18.63 -14.56
CA GLU A 31 7.65 19.81 -14.63
C GLU A 31 9.12 19.46 -14.97
N LEU A 32 9.58 18.25 -14.59
CA LEU A 32 10.94 17.78 -14.80
C LEU A 32 10.96 16.61 -15.78
N THR A 33 11.50 16.83 -16.97
CA THR A 33 11.51 15.82 -18.05
C THR A 33 12.88 15.21 -18.31
N LYS A 34 13.90 15.56 -17.50
CA LYS A 34 15.26 15.06 -17.71
C LYS A 34 15.34 13.56 -17.42
N PRO A 35 15.76 12.71 -18.38
CA PRO A 35 15.68 11.26 -18.24
C PRO A 35 16.39 10.69 -17.00
N ALA A 36 17.59 11.19 -16.68
CA ALA A 36 18.35 10.71 -15.53
C ALA A 36 17.68 11.01 -14.18
N PHE A 37 16.98 12.15 -14.07
CA PHE A 37 16.24 12.49 -12.86
C PHE A 37 15.01 11.59 -12.74
N ILE A 38 14.26 11.44 -13.84
CA ILE A 38 13.06 10.57 -13.90
C ILE A 38 13.43 9.13 -13.52
N GLU A 39 14.49 8.57 -14.10
CA GLU A 39 14.93 7.21 -13.79
C GLU A 39 15.27 7.04 -12.30
N GLN A 40 15.96 8.00 -11.69
CA GLN A 40 16.29 7.94 -10.26
C GLN A 40 15.05 8.11 -9.37
N PHE A 41 14.13 9.01 -9.76
CA PHE A 41 12.86 9.18 -9.08
C PHE A 41 12.03 7.90 -9.13
N ASP A 42 11.98 7.24 -10.30
CA ASP A 42 11.24 6.00 -10.50
C ASP A 42 11.79 4.85 -9.66
N LYS A 43 13.12 4.74 -9.48
CA LYS A 43 13.71 3.75 -8.57
C LYS A 43 13.20 3.91 -7.14
N MET A 44 13.25 5.15 -6.63
CA MET A 44 12.72 5.48 -5.30
C MET A 44 11.22 5.20 -5.21
N ALA A 45 10.44 5.72 -6.16
CA ALA A 45 8.99 5.58 -6.16
C ALA A 45 8.58 4.11 -6.25
N ASN A 46 9.24 3.30 -7.07
CA ASN A 46 8.96 1.87 -7.21
C ASN A 46 9.26 1.08 -5.93
N SER A 47 10.32 1.43 -5.19
CA SER A 47 10.59 0.86 -3.88
C SER A 47 9.47 1.18 -2.87
N ILE A 48 8.89 2.38 -2.92
CA ILE A 48 7.73 2.74 -2.08
C ILE A 48 6.45 2.02 -2.57
N LYS A 49 6.26 1.90 -3.89
CA LYS A 49 5.15 1.15 -4.49
C LYS A 49 5.18 -0.31 -4.05
N GLU A 50 6.35 -0.95 -3.97
CA GLU A 50 6.49 -2.31 -3.45
C GLU A 50 5.84 -2.48 -2.06
N CYS A 51 5.95 -1.48 -1.18
CA CYS A 51 5.24 -1.48 0.12
C CYS A 51 3.72 -1.55 -0.05
N TYR A 52 3.15 -0.77 -0.97
CA TYR A 52 1.71 -0.77 -1.24
C TYR A 52 1.25 -2.08 -1.87
N GLY A 53 2.04 -2.65 -2.77
CA GLY A 53 1.76 -3.95 -3.41
C GLY A 53 1.59 -5.07 -2.38
N ILE A 54 2.40 -5.07 -1.32
CA ILE A 54 2.28 -6.04 -0.22
C ILE A 54 0.92 -5.96 0.48
N SER A 55 0.33 -4.76 0.58
CA SER A 55 -1.01 -4.59 1.18
C SER A 55 -2.10 -5.21 0.31
N ILE A 56 -2.01 -5.03 -1.02
CA ILE A 56 -2.94 -5.62 -1.98
C ILE A 56 -2.80 -7.15 -1.98
N GLU A 57 -1.57 -7.66 -2.10
CA GLU A 57 -1.24 -9.09 -2.07
C GLU A 57 -1.78 -9.77 -0.80
N SER A 58 -1.72 -9.08 0.35
CA SER A 58 -2.22 -9.59 1.62
C SER A 58 -3.75 -9.67 1.71
N LEU A 59 -4.46 -8.92 0.85
CA LEU A 59 -5.92 -8.76 0.89
C LEU A 59 -6.65 -9.49 -0.26
N GLU A 60 -5.98 -9.69 -1.39
CA GLU A 60 -6.57 -10.18 -2.64
C GLU A 60 -7.34 -11.49 -2.47
N THR A 61 -6.72 -12.51 -1.85
CA THR A 61 -7.35 -13.82 -1.63
C THR A 61 -8.66 -13.71 -0.82
N TRP A 62 -8.70 -12.80 0.14
CA TRP A 62 -9.88 -12.61 0.99
C TRP A 62 -10.98 -11.86 0.25
N LEU A 63 -10.62 -10.84 -0.53
CA LEU A 63 -11.58 -10.09 -1.33
C LEU A 63 -12.19 -10.90 -2.48
N ALA A 64 -11.51 -11.96 -2.93
CA ALA A 64 -12.01 -12.86 -3.96
C ALA A 64 -13.15 -13.77 -3.48
N MET A 65 -13.16 -14.19 -2.20
CA MET A 65 -14.26 -14.99 -1.63
C MET A 65 -15.47 -14.10 -1.36
N THR A 66 -16.48 -14.17 -2.22
CA THR A 66 -17.63 -13.26 -2.21
C THR A 66 -18.94 -13.92 -1.76
N THR A 67 -19.00 -15.24 -1.82
CA THR A 67 -20.17 -16.04 -1.47
C THR A 67 -19.91 -16.97 -0.28
N GLU A 68 -20.98 -17.36 0.40
CA GLU A 68 -20.90 -18.30 1.53
C GLU A 68 -20.36 -19.67 1.10
N THR A 69 -20.71 -20.11 -0.11
CA THR A 69 -20.20 -21.37 -0.69
C THR A 69 -18.69 -21.32 -0.86
N GLU A 70 -18.16 -20.27 -1.51
CA GLU A 70 -16.71 -20.08 -1.67
C GLU A 70 -16.00 -20.01 -0.32
N PHE A 71 -16.56 -19.29 0.64
CA PHE A 71 -16.04 -19.21 2.00
C PHE A 71 -15.99 -20.59 2.67
N CYS A 72 -17.07 -21.37 2.59
CA CYS A 72 -17.11 -22.70 3.19
C CYS A 72 -16.05 -23.63 2.61
N GLU A 73 -15.87 -23.61 1.28
CA GLU A 73 -14.97 -24.50 0.54
C GLU A 73 -13.49 -24.08 0.60
N GLN A 74 -13.20 -22.78 0.59
CA GLN A 74 -11.85 -22.28 0.34
C GLN A 74 -11.17 -21.67 1.57
N PHE A 75 -11.95 -21.15 2.53
CA PHE A 75 -11.42 -20.38 3.66
C PHE A 75 -10.37 -21.14 4.46
N ASP A 76 -10.58 -22.43 4.76
CA ASP A 76 -9.68 -23.19 5.63
C ASP A 76 -8.31 -23.40 4.97
N ALA A 77 -8.30 -23.63 3.66
CA ALA A 77 -7.07 -23.77 2.88
C ALA A 77 -6.33 -22.43 2.77
N ALA A 78 -7.06 -21.35 2.46
CA ALA A 78 -6.50 -19.99 2.39
C ALA A 78 -5.93 -19.55 3.75
N TYR A 79 -6.65 -19.81 4.85
CA TYR A 79 -6.21 -19.51 6.21
C TYR A 79 -4.98 -20.32 6.62
N ALA A 80 -4.94 -21.62 6.32
CA ALA A 80 -3.77 -22.44 6.57
C ALA A 80 -2.53 -21.93 5.82
N HIS A 81 -2.69 -21.54 4.56
CA HIS A 81 -1.61 -20.93 3.77
C HIS A 81 -1.13 -19.61 4.38
N HIS A 82 -2.05 -18.68 4.65
CA HIS A 82 -1.71 -17.39 5.23
C HIS A 82 -1.06 -17.53 6.61
N LYS A 83 -1.54 -18.44 7.46
CA LYS A 83 -0.90 -18.74 8.75
C LYS A 83 0.55 -19.22 8.60
N ALA A 84 0.86 -19.95 7.53
CA ALA A 84 2.22 -20.40 7.26
C ALA A 84 3.12 -19.29 6.69
N THR A 85 2.57 -18.28 6.02
CA THR A 85 3.34 -17.27 5.28
C THR A 85 3.29 -15.86 5.87
N TYR A 86 2.37 -15.52 6.78
CA TYR A 86 2.18 -14.12 7.21
C TYR A 86 3.43 -13.50 7.86
N LEU A 87 4.23 -14.29 8.58
CA LEU A 87 5.49 -13.82 9.18
C LEU A 87 6.52 -13.41 8.12
N SER A 88 6.61 -14.13 6.99
CA SER A 88 7.53 -13.74 5.92
C SER A 88 7.06 -12.48 5.19
N ILE A 89 5.74 -12.27 5.12
CA ILE A 89 5.14 -11.06 4.54
C ILE A 89 5.48 -9.83 5.40
N THR A 90 5.43 -9.94 6.73
CA THR A 90 5.57 -8.78 7.64
C THR A 90 6.92 -8.06 7.57
N ASN A 91 8.00 -8.70 7.14
CA ASN A 91 9.32 -8.05 7.03
C ASN A 91 9.55 -7.33 5.70
N ARG A 92 8.80 -7.66 4.65
CA ARG A 92 9.00 -7.09 3.29
C ARG A 92 8.86 -5.57 3.24
N PRO A 93 7.87 -4.93 3.92
CA PRO A 93 7.72 -3.47 3.87
C PRO A 93 8.92 -2.70 4.42
N ARG A 94 9.62 -3.25 5.43
CA ARG A 94 10.83 -2.62 5.98
C ARG A 94 11.96 -2.60 4.96
N VAL A 95 12.22 -3.73 4.32
CA VAL A 95 13.27 -3.86 3.30
C VAL A 95 13.02 -2.90 2.13
N ALA A 96 11.77 -2.81 1.68
CA ALA A 96 11.37 -1.89 0.63
C ALA A 96 11.52 -0.42 1.04
N SER A 97 11.16 -0.07 2.29
CA SER A 97 11.34 1.28 2.85
C SER A 97 12.83 1.67 2.97
N GLU A 98 13.68 0.75 3.42
CA GLU A 98 15.14 0.97 3.47
C GLU A 98 15.71 1.25 2.08
N ARG A 99 15.31 0.47 1.05
CA ARG A 99 15.72 0.71 -0.33
C ARG A 99 15.23 2.07 -0.85
N ALA A 100 13.98 2.41 -0.60
CA ALA A 100 13.41 3.70 -0.99
C ALA A 100 14.21 4.88 -0.41
N TYR A 101 14.64 4.78 0.85
CA TYR A 101 15.47 5.82 1.46
C TYR A 101 16.83 5.97 0.77
N LEU A 102 17.49 4.86 0.44
CA LEU A 102 18.77 4.89 -0.28
C LEU A 102 18.61 5.55 -1.67
N ASP A 103 17.56 5.19 -2.40
CA ASP A 103 17.27 5.78 -3.72
C ASP A 103 16.93 7.27 -3.62
N TYR A 104 16.25 7.68 -2.55
CA TYR A 104 15.96 9.08 -2.27
C TYR A 104 17.24 9.88 -1.96
N MET A 105 18.19 9.32 -1.21
CA MET A 105 19.48 9.99 -0.97
C MET A 105 20.22 10.29 -2.27
N LEU A 106 20.22 9.35 -3.22
CA LEU A 106 20.78 9.57 -4.56
C LEU A 106 19.99 10.61 -5.35
N LEU A 107 18.65 10.63 -5.24
CA LEU A 107 17.81 11.65 -5.89
C LEU A 107 18.18 13.06 -5.44
N ARG A 108 18.49 13.27 -4.15
CA ARG A 108 18.86 14.59 -3.61
C ARG A 108 20.18 15.16 -4.16
N GLU A 109 21.01 14.35 -4.80
CA GLU A 109 22.24 14.82 -5.43
C GLU A 109 21.98 15.57 -6.76
N PHE A 110 20.78 15.42 -7.32
CA PHE A 110 20.38 16.10 -8.56
C PHE A 110 20.13 17.60 -8.33
N LYS A 111 20.64 18.44 -9.24
CA LYS A 111 20.49 19.91 -9.17
C LYS A 111 19.04 20.36 -9.27
N GLU A 112 18.21 19.57 -9.91
CA GLU A 112 16.77 19.76 -10.07
C GLU A 112 16.07 19.89 -8.69
N THR A 113 16.60 19.25 -7.65
CA THR A 113 16.10 19.34 -6.27
C THR A 113 16.42 20.68 -5.59
N GLN A 114 17.38 21.46 -6.13
CA GLN A 114 17.81 22.76 -5.61
C GLN A 114 17.15 23.94 -6.36
N THR A 115 15.94 23.72 -6.86
CA THR A 115 15.20 24.68 -7.66
C THR A 115 14.69 25.88 -6.85
N ALA A 116 14.69 27.05 -7.47
CA ALA A 116 14.04 28.26 -6.95
C ALA A 116 12.58 28.42 -7.45
N TYR A 117 12.13 27.55 -8.36
CA TYR A 117 10.77 27.60 -8.89
C TYR A 117 9.76 27.22 -7.79
N PRO A 118 8.78 28.09 -7.44
CA PRO A 118 7.95 27.91 -6.25
C PRO A 118 7.19 26.57 -6.19
N LEU A 119 6.63 26.12 -7.31
CA LEU A 119 5.88 24.86 -7.37
C LEU A 119 6.79 23.67 -7.05
N LEU A 120 7.90 23.54 -7.77
CA LEU A 120 8.85 22.44 -7.54
C LEU A 120 9.46 22.51 -6.14
N LYS A 121 9.77 23.71 -5.62
CA LYS A 121 10.29 23.87 -4.27
C LYS A 121 9.32 23.34 -3.22
N LEU A 122 8.02 23.65 -3.36
CA LEU A 122 6.98 23.12 -2.48
C LEU A 122 6.84 21.60 -2.63
N THR A 123 6.86 21.08 -3.86
CA THR A 123 6.73 19.65 -4.12
C THR A 123 7.91 18.85 -3.57
N PHE A 124 9.14 19.34 -3.69
CA PHE A 124 10.31 18.71 -3.06
C PHE A 124 10.25 18.77 -1.53
N ALA A 125 9.79 19.88 -0.94
CA ALA A 125 9.59 19.94 0.51
C ALA A 125 8.56 18.90 0.99
N ARG A 126 7.46 18.71 0.24
CA ARG A 126 6.48 17.64 0.51
C ARG A 126 7.08 16.25 0.38
N LEU A 127 7.93 16.02 -0.63
CA LEU A 127 8.66 14.75 -0.76
C LEU A 127 9.60 14.52 0.43
N ASP A 128 10.33 15.54 0.87
CA ASP A 128 11.23 15.45 2.02
C ASP A 128 10.44 15.09 3.29
N GLU A 129 9.31 15.77 3.54
CA GLU A 129 8.41 15.46 4.67
C GLU A 129 7.80 14.05 4.55
N PHE A 130 7.45 13.64 3.33
CA PHE A 130 6.93 12.30 3.08
C PHE A 130 7.97 11.23 3.43
N ILE A 131 9.20 11.37 2.93
CA ILE A 131 10.27 10.42 3.19
C ILE A 131 10.62 10.41 4.67
N ASP A 132 10.78 11.59 5.29
CA ASP A 132 11.10 11.69 6.71
C ASP A 132 10.06 10.97 7.57
N LYS A 133 8.77 11.25 7.36
CA LYS A 133 7.71 10.71 8.20
C LYS A 133 7.41 9.24 7.91
N TRP A 134 7.28 8.87 6.63
CA TRP A 134 6.69 7.58 6.26
C TRP A 134 7.73 6.50 5.97
N ILE A 135 8.92 6.88 5.55
CA ILE A 135 9.95 5.93 5.09
C ILE A 135 11.07 5.78 6.11
N THR A 136 11.59 6.86 6.70
CA THR A 136 12.77 6.80 7.57
C THR A 136 12.44 6.81 9.05
N ASN A 137 11.75 7.84 9.55
CA ASN A 137 11.43 7.98 10.96
C ASN A 137 10.50 6.84 11.37
N ASP A 138 10.96 5.91 12.21
CA ASP A 138 10.25 4.70 12.64
C ASP A 138 9.66 3.81 11.51
N ALA A 139 9.92 4.12 10.23
CA ALA A 139 9.29 3.51 9.06
C ALA A 139 7.76 3.36 9.19
N TRP A 140 7.04 4.46 9.47
CA TRP A 140 5.59 4.44 9.72
C TRP A 140 4.78 3.69 8.65
N LEU A 141 5.14 3.79 7.37
CA LEU A 141 4.48 3.04 6.31
C LEU A 141 4.63 1.53 6.51
N ALA A 142 5.85 1.07 6.76
CA ALA A 142 6.12 -0.34 7.03
C ALA A 142 5.36 -0.82 8.29
N MET A 143 5.36 -0.02 9.36
CA MET A 143 4.60 -0.33 10.57
C MET A 143 3.09 -0.43 10.34
N SER A 144 2.52 0.46 9.53
CA SER A 144 1.09 0.40 9.19
C SER A 144 0.75 -0.88 8.42
N ILE A 145 1.59 -1.28 7.47
CA ILE A 145 1.40 -2.52 6.71
C ILE A 145 1.58 -3.76 7.61
N GLU A 146 2.59 -3.77 8.48
CA GLU A 146 2.78 -4.82 9.48
C GLU A 146 1.57 -4.97 10.40
N ASN A 147 1.05 -3.85 10.89
CA ASN A 147 -0.13 -3.84 11.75
C ASN A 147 -1.38 -4.29 10.99
N LEU A 148 -1.53 -3.90 9.72
CA LEU A 148 -2.59 -4.39 8.83
C LEU A 148 -2.55 -5.92 8.75
N VAL A 149 -1.43 -6.50 8.35
CA VAL A 149 -1.26 -7.96 8.19
C VAL A 149 -1.48 -8.69 9.52
N LYS A 150 -0.95 -8.16 10.63
CA LYS A 150 -1.10 -8.76 11.96
C LYS A 150 -2.54 -8.72 12.46
N MET A 151 -3.25 -7.61 12.27
CA MET A 151 -4.65 -7.50 12.67
C MET A 151 -5.55 -8.35 11.76
N LEU A 152 -5.24 -8.43 10.46
CA LEU A 152 -5.90 -9.32 9.52
C LEU A 152 -5.76 -10.79 9.95
N TYR A 153 -4.54 -11.24 10.24
CA TYR A 153 -4.30 -12.60 10.75
C TYR A 153 -5.15 -12.89 12.00
N ARG A 154 -5.17 -11.96 12.96
CA ARG A 154 -6.00 -12.09 14.17
C ARG A 154 -7.49 -12.21 13.84
N PHE A 155 -8.01 -11.36 12.97
CA PHE A 155 -9.40 -11.41 12.55
C PHE A 155 -9.73 -12.76 11.89
N LEU A 156 -8.87 -13.25 11.01
CA LEU A 156 -9.05 -14.54 10.34
C LEU A 156 -9.01 -15.71 11.32
N THR A 157 -8.21 -15.64 12.38
CA THR A 157 -8.25 -16.62 13.48
C THR A 157 -9.61 -16.61 14.17
N GLU A 158 -10.15 -15.44 14.52
CA GLU A 158 -11.47 -15.30 15.15
C GLU A 158 -12.58 -15.85 14.23
N VAL A 159 -12.51 -15.59 12.92
CA VAL A 159 -13.43 -16.16 11.92
C VAL A 159 -13.29 -17.68 11.79
N SER A 160 -12.07 -18.22 11.80
CA SER A 160 -11.83 -19.66 11.74
C SER A 160 -12.43 -20.40 12.93
N GLU A 161 -12.29 -19.85 14.13
CA GLU A 161 -12.87 -20.40 15.36
C GLU A 161 -14.40 -20.33 15.35
N LEU A 162 -14.97 -19.27 14.79
CA LEU A 162 -16.42 -19.13 14.65
C LEU A 162 -16.99 -20.09 13.61
N LYS A 163 -16.31 -20.25 12.46
CA LYS A 163 -16.74 -21.15 11.37
C LYS A 163 -16.93 -22.59 11.84
N GLN A 164 -16.12 -23.05 12.81
CA GLN A 164 -16.25 -24.40 13.39
C GLN A 164 -17.58 -24.61 14.14
N LYS A 165 -18.23 -23.53 14.58
CA LYS A 165 -19.47 -23.55 15.37
C LYS A 165 -20.67 -23.16 14.52
N ASP A 166 -20.52 -22.07 13.77
CA ASP A 166 -21.57 -21.49 12.92
C ASP A 166 -20.92 -20.89 11.65
N PRO A 167 -20.91 -21.63 10.53
CA PRO A 167 -20.35 -21.15 9.28
C PRO A 167 -21.04 -19.91 8.70
N THR A 168 -22.35 -19.77 8.94
CA THR A 168 -23.16 -18.68 8.37
C THR A 168 -22.90 -17.37 9.09
N ASP A 169 -22.83 -17.41 10.43
CA ASP A 169 -22.43 -16.24 11.22
C ASP A 169 -20.98 -15.84 10.93
N ALA A 170 -20.08 -16.83 10.80
CA ALA A 170 -18.69 -16.59 10.42
C ALA A 170 -18.57 -15.88 9.06
N PHE A 171 -19.33 -16.34 8.06
CA PHE A 171 -19.36 -15.70 6.75
C PHE A 171 -19.90 -14.27 6.81
N THR A 172 -20.95 -14.02 7.61
CA THR A 172 -21.55 -12.68 7.76
C THR A 172 -20.54 -11.68 8.35
N ILE A 173 -19.81 -12.07 9.38
CA ILE A 173 -18.76 -11.24 10.00
C ILE A 173 -17.62 -11.01 9.02
N TYR A 174 -17.15 -12.08 8.37
CA TYR A 174 -16.12 -12.02 7.34
C TYR A 174 -16.48 -11.02 6.23
N GLN A 175 -17.67 -11.16 5.66
CA GLN A 175 -18.14 -10.35 4.53
C GLN A 175 -18.26 -8.87 4.93
N THR A 176 -18.65 -8.58 6.16
CA THR A 176 -18.73 -7.21 6.68
C THR A 176 -17.38 -6.50 6.62
N LEU A 177 -16.30 -7.15 7.05
CA LEU A 177 -14.96 -6.57 6.92
C LEU A 177 -14.56 -6.48 5.45
N MET A 178 -14.73 -7.54 4.66
CA MET A 178 -14.31 -7.53 3.25
C MET A 178 -15.00 -6.40 2.47
N ALA A 179 -16.29 -6.18 2.69
CA ALA A 179 -17.03 -5.07 2.11
C ALA A 179 -16.47 -3.70 2.51
N ALA A 180 -16.03 -3.54 3.76
CA ALA A 180 -15.41 -2.30 4.24
C ALA A 180 -14.01 -2.05 3.64
N LEU A 181 -13.27 -3.09 3.27
CA LEU A 181 -11.92 -2.98 2.68
C LEU A 181 -11.95 -2.70 1.18
N ARG A 182 -12.95 -3.20 0.44
CA ARG A 182 -13.04 -3.06 -1.03
C ARG A 182 -12.80 -1.64 -1.56
N PRO A 183 -13.41 -0.57 -1.00
CA PRO A 183 -13.19 0.79 -1.52
C PRO A 183 -11.74 1.24 -1.41
N TYR A 184 -11.03 0.81 -0.37
CA TYR A 184 -9.63 1.17 -0.15
C TYR A 184 -8.70 0.39 -1.07
N CYS A 185 -8.97 -0.90 -1.32
CA CYS A 185 -8.20 -1.66 -2.31
C CYS A 185 -8.36 -1.08 -3.72
N ALA A 186 -9.59 -0.72 -4.11
CA ALA A 186 -9.83 -0.05 -5.39
C ALA A 186 -9.08 1.29 -5.49
N LEU A 187 -8.98 2.05 -4.38
CA LEU A 187 -8.19 3.28 -4.34
C LEU A 187 -6.68 3.00 -4.51
N LEU A 188 -6.15 1.96 -3.87
CA LEU A 188 -4.74 1.56 -4.04
C LEU A 188 -4.44 1.06 -5.46
N GLU A 189 -5.33 0.28 -6.06
CA GLU A 189 -5.23 -0.18 -7.45
C GLU A 189 -5.28 0.99 -8.42
N ASN A 190 -6.19 1.94 -8.23
CA ASN A 190 -6.25 3.15 -9.07
C ASN A 190 -4.97 3.97 -8.95
N ASN A 191 -4.46 4.14 -7.73
CA ASN A 191 -3.19 4.81 -7.51
C ASN A 191 -2.06 4.04 -8.20
N TRP A 192 -2.07 2.71 -8.18
CA TRP A 192 -1.09 1.88 -8.89
C TRP A 192 -1.13 2.10 -10.42
N ILE A 193 -2.32 2.15 -11.02
CA ILE A 193 -2.50 2.38 -12.46
C ILE A 193 -1.98 3.77 -12.86
N VAL A 194 -2.34 4.81 -12.10
CA VAL A 194 -1.84 6.19 -12.34
C VAL A 194 -0.31 6.26 -12.25
N LEU A 195 0.29 5.36 -11.47
CA LEU A 195 1.73 5.25 -11.27
C LEU A 195 2.45 4.40 -12.33
N GLU A 196 1.72 3.65 -13.16
CA GLU A 196 2.22 2.89 -14.32
C GLU A 196 2.02 3.64 -15.65
N GLU A 197 1.02 4.52 -15.73
CA GLU A 197 0.78 5.34 -16.92
C GLU A 197 1.71 6.57 -16.98
N PRO A 198 2.53 6.74 -18.03
CA PRO A 198 3.33 7.94 -18.20
C PRO A 198 2.40 9.14 -18.45
N VAL A 199 2.54 10.19 -17.63
CA VAL A 199 1.92 11.51 -17.87
C VAL A 199 2.41 12.04 -19.21
N GLY A 200 1.64 11.81 -20.28
CA GLY A 200 2.02 12.22 -21.64
C GLY A 200 1.31 11.55 -22.82
N GLN A 201 0.28 10.71 -22.65
CA GLN A 201 -0.49 10.14 -23.78
C GLN A 201 -1.97 10.53 -23.84
N THR A 202 -2.37 11.61 -23.18
CA THR A 202 -3.71 12.19 -23.36
C THR A 202 -3.62 13.52 -24.09
N GLU A 203 -3.24 13.47 -25.38
CA GLU A 203 -3.63 14.48 -26.38
C GLU A 203 -3.15 14.03 -27.77
N THR A 204 -4.02 13.37 -28.53
CA THR A 204 -4.37 13.70 -29.93
C THR A 204 -5.46 12.73 -30.39
N ALA A 205 -6.69 13.22 -30.47
CA ALA A 205 -7.74 12.71 -31.34
C ALA A 205 -7.92 13.70 -32.49
#